data_AF-A0A1H7H1E9-F1
#
_entry.id   AF-A0A1H7H1E9-F1
#
_cell.length_a   1.000
_cell.length_b   1.000
_cell.length_c   1.000
_cell.angle_alpha   90.00
_cell.angle_beta   90.00
_cell.angle_gamma   90.00
#
_symmetry.space_group_name_H-M   'P 1'
#
loop_
_entity.id
_entity.type
_entity.pdbx_description
1 polymer ?
#
loop_
_entity_poly.entity_id
_entity_poly.type
_entity_poly.pdbx_seq_one_letter_code
_entity_poly.pdbx_strand_id
1 'polypeptide(L)'
;MNQPTRLKPLFRPGRLLVAPDVLTALRANGIPVVSVLLRHVAGDWGSVSDEDCQQNDLSVAAGLRLISLYRLPDQTRILVITEWDRSNTTIEHLDDVVPDSAARKDAPATRRYPVWPSLGYVQEVRA
;
A
#
# COMPACT_ATOMS: atom_id res chain seq x y z
N MET A 1 13.62 10.81 5.20
CA MET A 1 12.60 11.77 5.65
C MET A 1 11.55 10.98 6.41
N ASN A 2 11.60 11.00 7.74
CA ASN A 2 10.61 10.31 8.57
C ASN A 2 9.33 11.16 8.57
N GLN A 3 8.32 10.74 7.82
CA GLN A 3 6.98 11.30 8.01
C GLN A 3 6.47 10.89 9.39
N PRO A 4 5.87 11.81 10.17
CA PRO A 4 5.32 11.48 11.47
C PRO A 4 4.24 10.42 11.30
N THR A 5 4.40 9.28 11.96
CA THR A 5 3.37 8.24 12.05
C THR A 5 2.11 8.86 12.65
N ARG A 6 1.07 9.07 11.83
CA ARG A 6 -0.24 9.49 12.33
C ARG A 6 -0.77 8.41 13.26
N LEU A 7 -0.81 8.71 14.56
CA LEU A 7 -1.29 7.77 15.59
C LEU A 7 -2.80 7.53 15.52
N LYS A 8 -3.55 8.41 14.85
CA LYS A 8 -5.00 8.30 14.66
C LYS A 8 -5.31 7.85 13.22
N PRO A 9 -6.05 6.75 13.01
CA PRO A 9 -6.48 6.34 11.68
C PRO A 9 -7.42 7.38 11.07
N LEU A 10 -7.29 7.62 9.77
CA LEU A 10 -8.13 8.55 9.00
C LEU A 10 -9.57 8.04 8.83
N PHE A 11 -9.73 6.72 8.76
CA PHE A 11 -11.02 6.05 8.58
C PHE A 11 -10.99 4.66 9.24
N ARG A 12 -12.17 4.05 9.39
CA ARG A 12 -12.30 2.66 9.83
C ARG A 12 -12.15 1.74 8.61
N PRO A 13 -11.30 0.69 8.66
CA PRO A 13 -11.10 -0.20 7.50
C PRO A 13 -12.21 -1.25 7.32
N GLY A 14 -13.08 -1.44 8.30
CA GLY A 14 -14.09 -2.51 8.24
C GLY A 14 -13.44 -3.90 8.29
N ARG A 15 -14.02 -4.87 7.58
CA ARG A 15 -13.50 -6.25 7.52
C ARG A 15 -12.33 -6.34 6.56
N LEU A 16 -11.23 -6.93 7.04
CA LEU A 16 -10.05 -7.16 6.22
C LEU A 16 -10.19 -8.45 5.41
N LEU A 17 -9.99 -8.36 4.10
CA LEU A 17 -9.92 -9.47 3.15
C LEU A 17 -8.56 -9.43 2.47
N VAL A 18 -7.89 -10.58 2.37
CA VAL A 18 -6.55 -10.67 1.76
C VAL A 18 -6.52 -11.82 0.78
N ALA A 19 -6.10 -11.53 -0.45
CA ALA A 19 -5.93 -12.55 -1.47
C ALA A 19 -4.83 -13.56 -1.06
N PRO A 20 -5.03 -14.87 -1.23
CA PRO A 20 -4.07 -15.90 -0.74
C PRO A 20 -2.66 -15.79 -1.34
N ASP A 21 -2.57 -15.41 -2.60
CA ASP A 21 -1.33 -15.13 -3.33
C ASP A 21 -0.58 -13.94 -2.72
N VAL A 22 -1.27 -12.85 -2.42
CA VAL A 22 -0.69 -11.69 -1.73
C VAL A 22 -0.24 -12.04 -0.32
N LEU A 23 -1.03 -12.83 0.41
CA LEU A 23 -0.63 -13.30 1.74
C LEU A 23 0.67 -14.10 1.67
N THR A 24 0.85 -14.90 0.62
CA THR A 24 2.08 -15.66 0.37
C THR A 24 3.25 -14.73 0.06
N ALA A 25 3.06 -13.75 -0.83
CA ALA A 25 4.09 -12.76 -1.16
C ALA A 25 4.51 -11.92 0.05
N LEU A 26 3.55 -11.45 0.86
CA LEU A 26 3.81 -10.72 2.10
C LEU A 26 4.65 -11.54 3.09
N ARG A 27 4.32 -12.83 3.27
CA ARG A 27 5.10 -13.74 4.10
C ARG A 27 6.52 -13.95 3.58
N ALA A 28 6.68 -14.17 2.27
CA ALA A 28 7.98 -14.35 1.63
C ALA A 28 8.89 -13.13 1.82
N ASN A 29 8.31 -11.93 1.85
CA ASN A 29 9.03 -10.67 2.08
C ASN A 29 9.14 -10.28 3.57
N GLY A 30 8.63 -11.09 4.50
CA GLY A 30 8.66 -10.80 5.93
C GLY A 30 7.82 -9.59 6.34
N ILE A 31 6.81 -9.21 5.55
CA ILE A 31 5.96 -8.04 5.78
C ILE A 31 4.63 -8.47 6.40
N PRO A 32 4.30 -8.02 7.63
CA PRO A 32 3.01 -8.29 8.22
C PRO A 32 1.87 -7.62 7.44
N VAL A 33 0.77 -8.34 7.22
CA VAL A 33 -0.46 -7.80 6.60
C VAL A 33 -0.92 -6.52 7.32
N VAL A 34 -0.85 -6.51 8.66
CA VAL A 34 -1.25 -5.36 9.47
C VAL A 34 -0.43 -4.11 9.15
N SER A 35 0.84 -4.24 8.76
CA SER A 35 1.67 -3.10 8.38
C SER A 35 1.17 -2.44 7.10
N VAL A 36 0.71 -3.23 6.12
CA VAL A 36 0.10 -2.73 4.88
C VAL A 36 -1.21 -2.00 5.20
N LEU A 37 -2.05 -2.59 6.05
CA LEU A 37 -3.30 -1.97 6.49
C LEU A 37 -3.06 -0.65 7.23
N LEU A 38 -2.08 -0.61 8.15
CA LEU A 38 -1.77 0.57 8.95
C LEU A 38 -1.30 1.74 8.09
N ARG A 39 -0.55 1.47 7.02
CA ARG A 39 -0.18 2.50 6.03
C ARG A 39 -1.42 3.07 5.35
N HIS A 40 -2.31 2.20 4.88
CA HIS A 40 -3.54 2.60 4.18
C HIS A 40 -4.44 3.48 5.07
N VAL A 41 -4.69 3.06 6.32
CA VAL A 41 -5.54 3.84 7.24
C VAL A 41 -4.87 5.10 7.77
N ALA A 42 -3.54 5.20 7.70
CA ALA A 42 -2.80 6.42 8.06
C ALA A 42 -2.78 7.46 6.92
N GLY A 43 -3.24 7.09 5.71
CA GLY A 43 -3.19 7.93 4.52
C GLY A 43 -1.86 7.86 3.77
N ASP A 44 -1.03 6.85 4.04
CA ASP A 44 0.10 6.53 3.17
C ASP A 44 -0.44 5.75 1.98
N TRP A 45 -0.76 6.47 0.90
CA TRP A 45 -1.35 5.91 -0.32
C TRP A 45 -0.35 5.13 -1.19
N GLY A 46 0.93 5.09 -0.79
CA GLY A 46 1.99 4.34 -1.44
C GLY A 46 2.44 4.96 -2.77
N SER A 47 2.33 4.20 -3.86
CA SER A 47 2.89 4.52 -5.18
C SER A 47 1.86 5.01 -6.20
N VAL A 48 0.71 5.52 -5.75
CA VAL A 48 -0.29 6.19 -6.61
C VAL A 48 0.22 7.57 -7.07
N SER A 49 -0.47 8.25 -8.00
CA SER A 49 -0.08 9.61 -8.42
C SER A 49 -0.42 10.65 -7.34
N ASP A 50 0.10 11.87 -7.47
CA ASP A 50 -0.22 12.96 -6.53
C ASP A 50 -1.70 13.35 -6.62
N GLU A 51 -2.28 13.30 -7.83
CA GLU A 51 -3.70 13.50 -8.07
C GLU A 51 -4.55 12.41 -7.40
N ASP A 52 -4.14 11.15 -7.49
CA ASP A 52 -4.80 10.04 -6.82
C ASP A 52 -4.67 10.13 -5.29
N CYS A 53 -3.53 10.60 -4.78
CA CYS A 53 -3.36 10.90 -3.35
C CYS A 53 -4.37 11.96 -2.89
N GLN A 54 -4.48 13.06 -3.63
CA GLN A 54 -5.41 14.14 -3.31
C GLN A 54 -6.87 13.68 -3.43
N GLN A 55 -7.17 12.86 -4.44
CA GLN A 55 -8.49 12.26 -4.60
C GLN A 55 -8.83 11.33 -3.42
N ASN A 56 -7.89 10.53 -2.92
CA ASN A 56 -8.10 9.73 -1.72
C ASN A 56 -8.37 10.61 -0.50
N ASP A 57 -7.59 11.67 -0.30
CA ASP A 57 -7.77 12.60 0.83
C ASP A 57 -9.18 13.23 0.83
N LEU A 58 -9.67 13.64 -0.35
CA LEU A 58 -11.04 14.12 -0.53
C LEU A 58 -12.07 13.00 -0.30
N SER A 59 -11.79 11.80 -0.77
CA SER A 59 -12.65 10.62 -0.65
C SER A 59 -12.81 10.13 0.79
N VAL A 60 -11.83 10.38 1.67
CA VAL A 60 -11.95 10.13 3.11
C VAL A 60 -13.09 10.96 3.68
N ALA A 61 -13.16 12.25 3.36
CA ALA A 61 -14.20 13.15 3.86
C ALA A 61 -15.56 12.93 3.16
N ALA A 62 -15.54 12.62 1.86
CA ALA A 62 -16.75 12.44 1.05
C ALA A 62 -17.38 11.04 1.18
N GLY A 63 -16.75 10.10 1.86
CA GLY A 63 -17.25 8.73 1.99
C GLY A 63 -17.21 7.95 0.66
N LEU A 64 -16.18 8.18 -0.15
CA LEU A 64 -15.97 7.48 -1.43
C LEU A 64 -14.91 6.39 -1.28
N ARG A 65 -14.83 5.45 -2.24
CA ARG A 65 -13.84 4.37 -2.24
C ARG A 65 -12.41 4.93 -2.15
N LEU A 66 -11.55 4.23 -1.42
CA LEU A 66 -10.13 4.57 -1.26
C LEU A 66 -9.26 3.50 -1.91
N ILE A 67 -8.15 3.92 -2.51
CA ILE A 67 -7.24 3.02 -3.21
C ILE A 67 -5.79 3.33 -2.83
N SER A 68 -5.00 2.32 -2.52
CA SER A 68 -3.56 2.46 -2.33
C SER A 68 -2.81 1.39 -3.09
N LEU A 69 -1.61 1.75 -3.54
CA LEU A 69 -0.73 0.87 -4.27
C LEU A 69 0.58 0.71 -3.52
N TYR A 70 0.96 -0.51 -3.17
CA TYR A 70 2.26 -0.78 -2.56
C TYR A 70 3.10 -1.69 -3.43
N ARG A 71 4.41 -1.53 -3.33
CA ARG A 71 5.39 -2.42 -3.96
C ARG A 71 6.21 -3.10 -2.86
N LEU A 72 6.25 -4.41 -2.91
CA LEU A 72 7.07 -5.25 -2.05
C LEU A 72 8.55 -5.25 -2.52
N PRO A 73 9.50 -5.69 -1.67
CA PRO A 73 10.91 -5.80 -2.03
C PRO A 73 11.17 -6.61 -3.32
N ASP A 74 10.46 -7.72 -3.50
CA ASP A 74 10.49 -8.57 -4.71
C ASP A 74 9.80 -7.98 -5.95
N GLN A 75 9.39 -6.71 -5.89
CA GLN A 75 8.66 -5.97 -6.92
C GLN A 75 7.18 -6.35 -7.10
N THR A 76 6.65 -7.33 -6.35
CA THR A 76 5.22 -7.63 -6.34
C THR A 76 4.42 -6.38 -5.98
N ARG A 77 3.39 -6.09 -6.76
CA ARG A 77 2.51 -4.95 -6.56
C ARG A 77 1.22 -5.41 -5.89
N ILE A 78 0.82 -4.68 -4.87
CA ILE A 78 -0.37 -4.96 -4.09
C ILE A 78 -1.28 -3.75 -4.14
N LEU A 79 -2.54 -3.98 -4.48
CA LEU A 79 -3.61 -3.03 -4.42
C LEU A 79 -4.36 -3.18 -3.09
N VAL A 80 -4.65 -2.07 -2.42
CA VAL A 80 -5.47 -2.03 -1.22
C VAL A 80 -6.67 -1.13 -1.49
N ILE A 81 -7.87 -1.70 -1.38
CA ILE A 81 -9.12 -1.00 -1.66
C ILE A 81 -9.95 -0.99 -0.39
N THR A 82 -10.42 0.18 0.03
CA THR A 82 -11.48 0.28 1.04
C THR A 82 -12.77 0.76 0.39
N GLU A 83 -13.84 -0.02 0.54
CA GLU A 83 -15.15 0.30 -0.03
C GLU A 83 -15.70 1.64 0.49
N TRP A 84 -16.56 2.27 -0.31
CA TRP A 84 -17.09 3.61 -0.01
C TRP A 84 -17.83 3.65 1.34
N ASP A 85 -18.56 2.58 1.68
CA ASP A 85 -19.28 2.41 2.94
C ASP A 85 -18.39 1.95 4.11
N ARG A 86 -17.08 1.78 3.87
CA ARG A 86 -16.08 1.31 4.84
C ARG A 86 -16.42 -0.06 5.44
N SER A 87 -17.20 -0.89 4.74
CA SER A 87 -17.55 -2.23 5.18
C SER A 87 -16.37 -3.20 5.08
N ASN A 88 -15.54 -3.05 4.04
CA ASN A 88 -14.44 -3.94 3.74
C ASN A 88 -13.20 -3.18 3.28
N THR A 89 -12.03 -3.70 3.66
CA THR A 89 -10.73 -3.41 3.04
C THR A 89 -10.20 -4.70 2.43
N THR A 90 -9.98 -4.70 1.11
CA THR A 90 -9.42 -5.82 0.37
C THR A 90 -7.98 -5.53 -0.02
N ILE A 91 -7.11 -6.52 0.16
CA ILE A 91 -5.71 -6.50 -0.26
C ILE A 91 -5.54 -7.57 -1.35
N GLU A 92 -5.22 -7.15 -2.57
CA GLU A 92 -5.18 -8.01 -3.76
C GLU A 92 -3.93 -7.75 -4.60
N HIS A 93 -3.56 -8.74 -5.42
CA HIS A 93 -2.41 -8.64 -6.31
C HIS A 93 -2.78 -7.71 -7.46
N LEU A 94 -1.91 -6.75 -7.77
CA LEU A 94 -2.07 -5.97 -8.99
C LEU A 94 -1.30 -6.66 -10.11
N ASP A 95 -2.01 -7.42 -10.93
CA ASP A 95 -1.46 -7.92 -12.19
C ASP A 95 -1.15 -6.73 -13.10
N ASP A 96 0.08 -6.70 -13.63
CA ASP A 96 0.42 -5.76 -14.68
C ASP A 96 -0.45 -6.09 -15.90
N VAL A 97 -1.51 -5.29 -16.13
CA VAL A 97 -2.09 -5.17 -17.46
C VAL A 97 -0.95 -4.70 -18.34
N VAL A 98 -0.43 -5.60 -19.19
CA VAL A 98 0.51 -5.26 -20.26
C VAL A 98 -0.10 -4.04 -20.95
N PRO A 99 0.51 -2.84 -20.85
CA PRO A 99 -0.01 -1.71 -21.57
C PRO A 99 0.10 -2.08 -23.04
N ASP A 100 -1.03 -2.11 -23.74
CA ASP A 100 -0.96 -1.80 -25.16
C ASP A 100 -0.23 -0.46 -25.24
N SER A 101 1.00 -0.51 -25.75
CA SER A 101 2.07 0.47 -25.58
C SER A 101 1.84 1.77 -26.35
N ALA A 102 0.58 2.12 -26.63
CA ALA A 102 0.23 3.23 -27.51
C ALA A 102 -0.20 4.52 -26.80
N ALA A 103 -0.30 4.60 -25.46
CA ALA A 103 -0.94 5.77 -24.85
C ALA A 103 -0.43 6.27 -23.48
N ARG A 104 0.81 5.97 -23.05
CA ARG A 104 1.41 6.68 -21.90
C ARG A 104 2.73 7.32 -22.32
N LYS A 105 2.64 8.61 -22.68
CA LYS A 105 3.81 9.44 -22.98
C LYS A 105 4.73 9.50 -21.75
N ASP A 106 6.02 9.41 -22.02
CA ASP A 106 7.12 9.30 -21.06
C ASP A 106 7.07 10.36 -19.95
N ALA A 107 6.92 9.89 -18.71
CA ALA A 107 7.29 10.68 -17.54
C ALA A 107 8.76 10.38 -17.19
N PRO A 108 9.60 11.41 -16.93
CA PRO A 108 11.04 11.22 -16.82
C PRO A 108 11.45 10.35 -15.64
N ALA A 109 12.49 9.54 -15.85
CA ALA A 109 13.04 8.54 -14.94
C ALA A 109 13.81 9.13 -13.72
N THR A 110 13.21 10.08 -13.00
CA THR A 110 13.78 10.67 -11.78
C THR A 110 13.06 10.25 -10.50
N ARG A 111 12.14 9.27 -10.57
CA ARG A 111 11.49 8.67 -9.39
C ARG A 111 12.52 7.99 -8.49
N ARG A 112 13.07 8.74 -7.53
CA ARG A 112 13.86 8.22 -6.42
C ARG A 112 12.92 7.44 -5.50
N TYR A 113 12.92 6.11 -5.67
CA TYR A 113 12.23 5.21 -4.76
C TYR A 113 12.77 5.38 -3.33
N PRO A 114 11.91 5.36 -2.30
CA PRO A 114 12.37 5.35 -0.92
C PRO A 114 13.14 4.05 -0.65
N VAL A 115 14.30 4.19 -0.01
CA VAL A 115 15.13 3.07 0.45
C VAL A 115 14.56 2.56 1.77
N TRP A 116 14.28 1.27 1.86
CA TRP A 116 13.84 0.63 3.09
C TRP A 116 14.99 0.58 4.11
N PRO A 117 14.76 0.92 5.40
CA PRO A 117 15.78 0.70 6.42
C PRO A 117 15.92 -0.80 6.71
N SER A 118 17.09 -1.36 6.42
CA SER A 118 17.44 -2.72 6.84
C SER A 118 17.68 -2.72 8.36
N LEU A 119 16.68 -3.08 9.17
CA LEU A 119 16.93 -3.39 10.57
C LEU A 119 17.58 -4.77 10.66
N GLY A 120 18.89 -4.79 10.99
CA GLY A 120 19.59 -5.99 11.39
C GLY A 120 18.99 -6.52 12.70
N TYR A 121 18.18 -7.57 12.60
CA TYR A 121 17.65 -8.27 13.76
C TYR A 121 18.76 -9.16 14.34
N VAL A 122 19.37 -8.72 15.45
CA VAL A 122 20.28 -9.56 16.23
C VAL A 122 19.43 -10.58 16.98
N GLN A 123 19.56 -11.86 16.62
CA GLN A 123 18.98 -12.96 17.38
C GLN A 123 19.76 -13.10 18.70
N GLU A 124 19.16 -12.71 19.82
CA GLU A 124 19.61 -13.19 21.13
C GLU A 124 19.21 -14.66 21.27
N VAL A 125 20.20 -15.54 21.18
CA VAL A 125 20.11 -16.95 21.57
C VAL A 125 20.14 -16.99 23.10
N ARG A 126 19.07 -17.48 23.73
CA ARG A 126 19.09 -17.82 25.16
C ARG A 126 19.46 -19.30 25.32
N ALA A 127 20.50 -19.54 26.12
CA ALA A 127 20.90 -20.85 26.65
C ALA A 127 19.96 -21.30 27.77
#